data_AF-A0A3B8TMQ8-F1
#
_entry.id   AF-A0A3B8TMQ8-F1
#
_cell.length_a   1.000
_cell.length_b   1.000
_cell.length_c   1.000
_cell.angle_alpha   90.00
_cell.angle_beta   90.00
_cell.angle_gamma   90.00
#
_symmetry.space_group_name_H-M   'P 1'
#
loop_
_entity.id
_entity.type
_entity.pdbx_description
1 polymer ?
#
loop_
_entity_poly.entity_id
_entity_poly.type
_entity_poly.pdbx_seq_one_letter_code
_entity_poly.pdbx_strand_id
1 'polypeptide(L)' 'HVCYRFWKDGVQIDPYSEIGRESLPMPTDQIQDYLEYIHSLKKKLDAIEIQ' A
#
# COMPACT_ATOMS: atom_id res chain seq x y z
N HIS A 1 -23.98 -15.10 -3.95
CA HIS A 1 -23.31 -14.45 -5.10
C HIS A 1 -22.53 -13.26 -4.54
N VAL A 2 -21.21 -13.23 -4.71
CA VAL A 2 -20.37 -12.10 -4.32
C VAL A 2 -19.99 -11.38 -5.61
N CYS A 3 -20.27 -10.08 -5.70
CA CYS A 3 -19.94 -9.26 -6.86
C CYS A 3 -18.74 -8.39 -6.50
N TYR A 4 -17.58 -8.71 -7.08
CA TYR A 4 -16.39 -7.87 -6.95
C TYR A 4 -16.48 -6.70 -7.94
N ARG A 5 -16.17 -5.49 -7.45
CA ARG A 5 -16.00 -4.30 -8.29
C ARG A 5 -14.62 -3.72 -8.03
N PHE A 6 -13.88 -3.47 -9.09
CA PHE A 6 -12.54 -2.91 -9.04
C PHE A 6 -12.64 -1.44 -9.43
N TRP A 7 -11.97 -0.59 -8.66
CA TRP A 7 -11.97 0.86 -8.87
C TRP A 7 -10.54 1.37 -8.93
N LYS A 8 -10.27 2.23 -9.91
CA LYS A 8 -9.01 2.96 -10.05
C LYS A 8 -9.33 4.40 -10.41
N ASP A 9 -8.76 5.34 -9.68
CA ASP A 9 -8.97 6.79 -9.89
C ASP A 9 -10.46 7.19 -9.96
N GLY A 10 -11.32 6.53 -9.18
CA GLY A 10 -12.77 6.78 -9.14
C GLY A 10 -13.59 6.17 -10.27
N VAL A 11 -12.98 5.37 -11.16
CA VAL A 11 -13.66 4.67 -12.26
C VAL A 11 -13.66 3.16 -12.03
N GLN A 12 -14.79 2.51 -12.30
CA GLN A 12 -14.87 1.04 -12.25
C GLN A 12 -14.13 0.42 -13.44
N ILE A 13 -13.22 -0.51 -13.17
CA ILE A 13 -12.36 -1.15 -14.17
C ILE A 13 -12.59 -2.67 -14.25
N ASP A 14 -12.14 -3.26 -15.37
CA ASP A 14 -12.07 -4.72 -15.53
C ASP A 14 -10.82 -5.25 -14.78
N PRO A 15 -10.98 -6.19 -13.81
CA PRO A 15 -9.86 -6.73 -13.03
C PRO A 15 -8.75 -7.40 -13.85
N TYR A 16 -9.02 -7.88 -15.07
CA TYR A 16 -8.01 -8.53 -15.91
C TYR A 16 -7.37 -7.58 -16.92
N SER A 17 -7.87 -6.35 -17.03
CA SER A 17 -7.36 -5.37 -17.98
C SER A 17 -6.01 -4.77 -17.57
N GLU A 18 -5.66 -4.80 -16.29
CA GLU A 18 -4.37 -4.32 -15.79
C GLU A 18 -3.57 -5.45 -15.13
N ILE A 19 -2.48 -5.84 -15.77
CA ILE A 19 -1.46 -6.68 -15.15
C ILE A 19 -0.61 -5.78 -14.27
N GLY A 20 -0.91 -5.77 -12.97
CA GLY A 20 -0.05 -5.13 -11.98
C GLY A 20 1.36 -5.74 -12.03
N ARG A 21 2.37 -4.94 -11.68
CA ARG A 21 3.70 -5.52 -11.43
C ARG A 21 3.58 -6.49 -10.26
N GLU A 22 4.25 -7.63 -10.34
CA GLU A 22 4.37 -8.51 -9.19
C GLU A 22 5.03 -7.74 -8.03
N SER A 23 4.47 -7.90 -6.83
CA SER A 23 5.06 -7.32 -5.63
C SER A 23 6.33 -8.09 -5.29
N LEU A 24 7.47 -7.56 -5.73
CA LEU A 24 8.76 -8.10 -5.31
C LEU A 24 9.05 -7.69 -3.85
N PRO A 25 9.65 -8.58 -3.05
CA PRO A 25 10.12 -8.20 -1.72
C PRO A 25 11.20 -7.11 -1.84
N MET A 26 11.26 -6.24 -0.82
CA MET A 26 12.33 -5.26 -0.70
C MET A 26 13.68 -5.97 -0.52
N PRO A 27 14.78 -5.47 -1.13
CA PRO A 27 16.11 -6.00 -0.89
C PRO A 27 16.46 -5.97 0.61
N THR A 28 17.03 -7.07 1.13
CA THR A 28 17.28 -7.25 2.58
C THR A 28 18.20 -6.18 3.16
N ASP A 29 19.15 -5.69 2.37
CA ASP A 29 20.07 -4.61 2.71
C ASP A 29 19.36 -3.26 2.92
N GLN A 30 18.20 -3.04 2.29
CA GLN A 30 17.45 -1.78 2.37
C GLN A 30 16.40 -1.78 3.49
N ILE A 31 16.11 -2.94 4.09
CA ILE A 31 15.05 -3.07 5.10
C ILE A 31 15.39 -2.23 6.33
N GLN A 32 16.64 -2.26 6.80
CA GLN A 32 17.02 -1.56 8.02
C GLN A 32 16.88 -0.04 7.87
N ASP A 33 17.40 0.53 6.78
CA ASP A 33 17.30 1.96 6.47
C ASP A 33 15.84 2.40 6.33
N TYR A 34 15.00 1.58 5.68
CA TYR A 34 13.57 1.84 5.58
C TYR A 34 12.86 1.84 6.94
N LEU A 35 13.19 0.88 7.81
CA LEU A 35 12.60 0.78 9.14
C LEU A 35 12.98 1.97 10.02
N GLU A 36 14.21 2.49 9.90
CA GLU A 36 14.64 3.70 10.59
C GLU A 36 13.92 4.94 10.05
N TYR A 37 13.78 5.06 8.72
CA TYR A 37 13.06 6.14 8.08
C TYR A 37 11.58 6.19 8.50
N ILE A 38 10.87 5.06 8.42
CA ILE A 38 9.42 4.99 8.66
C ILE A 38 9.08 5.19 10.14
N HIS A 39 10.00 4.90 11.06
CA HIS A 39 9.75 4.99 12.51
C HIS A 39 9.25 6.39 12.93
N SER A 40 9.86 7.45 12.41
CA SER A 40 9.47 8.83 12.73
C SER A 40 8.08 9.19 12.19
N LEU A 41 7.75 8.71 10.99
CA LEU A 41 6.45 8.92 10.35
C LEU A 41 5.36 8.15 11.09
N LYS A 42 5.64 6.89 11.44
CA LYS A 42 4.73 6.06 12.22
C LYS A 42 4.38 6.73 13.55
N LYS A 43 5.37 7.23 14.30
CA LYS A 43 5.11 7.95 15.56
C LYS A 43 4.20 9.16 15.39
N LYS A 44 4.32 9.90 14.28
CA LYS A 44 3.43 11.03 13.97
C LYS A 44 2.01 10.57 13.68
N LEU A 45 1.87 9.49 12.90
CA LEU A 45 0.56 8.91 12.55
C LEU A 45 -0.14 8.31 13.77
N ASP A 46 0.59 7.58 14.62
CA ASP A 46 0.07 6.96 15.84
C ASP A 46 -0.42 8.01 16.87
N ALA A 47 0.10 9.24 16.79
CA ALA A 47 -0.31 10.35 17.64
C ALA A 47 -1.57 11.08 17.13
N ILE A 48 -2.10 10.72 15.96
CA ILE A 48 -3.34 11.31 15.43
C ILE A 48 -4.52 10.63 16.13
N GLU A 49 -5.18 11.36 17.01
CA GLU A 49 -6.48 10.94 17.55
C GLU A 49 -7.56 11.13 16.49
N ILE A 50 -8.27 10.06 16.15
CA ILE A 50 -9.42 10.09 15.26
C ILE A 50 -10.65 10.37 16.13
N GLN A 51 -11.32 11.49 15.88
CA GLN A 51 -12.60 11.86 16.50
C GLN A 51 -13.78 11.15 15.86
#